data_AF-A0A0F9IP55-F1
#
_entry.id   AF-A0A0F9IP55-F1
#
_cell.length_a   1.000
_cell.length_b   1.000
_cell.length_c   1.000
_cell.angle_alpha   90.00
_cell.angle_beta   90.00
_cell.angle_gamma   90.00
#
_symmetry.space_group_name_H-M   'P 1'
#
loop_
_entity.id
_entity.type
_entity.pdbx_description
1 polymer ?
#
loop_
_entity_poly.entity_id
_entity_poly.type
_entity_poly.pdbx_seq_one_letter_code
_entity_poly.pdbx_strand_id
1 'polypeptide(L)' 'MSDTIETRVRLGVKQNAKGLIQMDITTEAPTVDEAGDLLSGAIDRLKKEAKEKGLNTADNA' A
#
# COMPACT_ATOMS: atom_id res chain seq x y z
N MET A 1 26.16 5.22 -17.51
CA MET A 1 24.71 5.49 -17.38
C MET A 1 24.47 5.69 -15.90
N SER A 2 23.92 6.83 -15.46
CA SER A 2 23.43 6.93 -14.09
C SER A 2 22.16 6.10 -14.02
N ASP A 3 22.24 4.92 -13.43
CA ASP A 3 21.06 4.12 -13.08
C ASP A 3 20.25 4.91 -12.07
N THR A 4 19.34 5.75 -12.57
CA THR A 4 18.40 6.47 -11.73
C THR A 4 17.40 5.40 -11.31
N ILE A 5 17.55 4.88 -10.09
CA ILE A 5 16.55 3.96 -9.53
C ILE A 5 15.26 4.77 -9.40
N GLU A 6 14.34 4.56 -10.35
CA GLU A 6 13.06 5.26 -10.35
C GLU A 6 12.24 4.82 -9.14
N THR A 7 11.83 5.78 -8.32
CA THR A 7 10.90 5.53 -7.22
C THR A 7 9.55 5.09 -7.77
N ARG A 8 9.07 3.92 -7.35
CA ARG A 8 7.80 3.35 -7.81
C ARG A 8 6.97 2.82 -6.67
N VAL A 9 5.66 3.06 -6.74
CA VAL A 9 4.66 2.44 -5.86
C VAL A 9 3.61 1.75 -6.73
N ARG A 10 3.38 0.46 -6.52
CA ARG A 10 2.29 -0.32 -7.14
C ARG A 10 1.30 -0.74 -6.06
N LEU A 11 0.03 -0.50 -6.32
CA LEU A 11 -1.08 -0.83 -5.41
C LEU A 11 -2.08 -1.72 -6.12
N GLY A 12 -2.36 -2.88 -5.53
CA GLY A 12 -3.45 -3.77 -5.89
C GLY A 12 -4.44 -3.86 -4.74
N VAL A 13 -5.72 -3.59 -4.99
CA VAL A 13 -6.77 -3.69 -3.98
C VAL A 13 -7.81 -4.70 -4.46
N LYS A 14 -8.11 -5.70 -3.65
CA LYS A 14 -9.13 -6.72 -3.93
C LYS A 14 -10.01 -6.93 -2.71
N GLN A 15 -11.30 -7.13 -2.90
CA GLN A 15 -12.22 -7.52 -1.84
C GLN A 15 -12.48 -9.01 -1.93
N ASN A 16 -12.39 -9.72 -0.80
CA ASN A 16 -12.70 -11.15 -0.76
C ASN A 16 -14.20 -11.42 -0.55
N ALA A 17 -14.61 -12.68 -0.64
CA ALA A 17 -16.01 -13.10 -0.46
C ALA A 17 -16.60 -12.80 0.93
N LYS A 18 -15.77 -12.50 1.94
CA LYS A 18 -16.18 -12.08 3.29
C LYS A 18 -16.30 -10.55 3.42
N GLY A 19 -16.12 -9.82 2.32
CA GLY A 19 -16.16 -8.35 2.31
C GLY A 19 -14.90 -7.68 2.84
N LEU A 20 -13.84 -8.43 3.16
CA LEU A 20 -12.57 -7.88 3.64
C LEU A 20 -11.70 -7.44 2.47
N ILE A 21 -11.00 -6.33 2.66
CA ILE A 21 -10.03 -5.83 1.68
C ILE A 21 -8.66 -6.43 1.90
N GLN A 22 -8.12 -7.02 0.84
CA GLN A 22 -6.73 -7.41 0.70
C GLN A 22 -6.00 -6.35 -0.12
N MET A 23 -4.92 -5.83 0.44
CA MET A 23 -4.06 -4.82 -0.17
C MET A 23 -2.72 -5.48 -0.51
N ASP A 24 -2.28 -5.31 -1.74
CA ASP A 24 -0.98 -5.71 -2.23
C ASP A 24 -0.21 -4.45 -2.61
N ILE A 25 0.90 -4.19 -1.93
CA ILE A 25 1.68 -2.97 -2.06
C ILE A 25 3.12 -3.37 -2.37
N THR A 26 3.65 -2.83 -3.46
CA THR A 26 5.06 -2.98 -3.82
C THR A 26 5.68 -1.60 -3.95
N THR A 27 6.78 -1.38 -3.25
CA THR A 27 7.56 -0.14 -3.29
C THR A 27 8.97 -0.43 -3.76
N GLU A 28 9.44 0.34 -4.73
CA GLU A 28 10.81 0.30 -5.25
C GLU A 28 11.44 1.67 -5.03
N ALA A 29 12.61 1.71 -4.40
CA ALA A 29 13.34 2.93 -4.11
C ALA A 29 14.86 2.64 -4.09
N PRO A 30 15.71 3.68 -4.25
CA PRO A 30 17.16 3.54 -4.18
C PRO A 30 17.68 2.93 -2.88
N THR A 31 17.00 3.19 -1.76
CA THR A 31 17.39 2.69 -0.43
C THR A 31 16.26 1.96 0.28
N VAL A 32 16.63 1.09 1.24
CA VAL A 32 15.68 0.36 2.08
C VAL A 32 14.84 1.32 2.93
N ASP A 33 15.47 2.39 3.44
CA ASP A 33 14.78 3.39 4.26
C ASP A 33 13.71 4.14 3.45
N GLU A 34 14.04 4.60 2.25
CA GLU A 34 13.05 5.23 1.35
C GLU A 34 11.92 4.27 0.95
N ALA A 35 12.25 3.00 0.69
CA ALA A 35 11.24 1.99 0.41
C ALA A 35 10.30 1.77 1.62
N GLY A 36 10.85 1.78 2.83
CA GLY A 36 10.11 1.67 4.08
C GLY A 36 9.15 2.85 4.29
N ASP A 37 9.64 4.07 4.08
CA ASP A 37 8.84 5.30 4.20
C ASP A 37 7.69 5.32 3.19
N LEU A 38 7.95 4.95 1.94
CA LEU A 38 6.93 4.84 0.89
C LEU A 38 5.89 3.78 1.22
N LEU A 39 6.32 2.63 1.74
CA LEU A 39 5.42 1.54 2.10
C LEU A 39 4.51 1.96 3.26
N SER A 40 5.07 2.58 4.30
CA SER A 40 4.30 3.08 5.45
C SER A 40 3.27 4.11 5.00
N GLY A 41 3.68 5.09 4.19
CA GLY A 41 2.78 6.11 3.68
C GLY A 41 1.66 5.56 2.79
N ALA A 42 1.95 4.55 1.97
CA ALA A 42 0.96 3.86 1.15
C ALA A 42 -0.08 3.10 2.00
N ILE A 43 0.36 2.40 3.05
CA ILE A 43 -0.52 1.68 3.98
C ILE A 43 -1.45 2.67 4.69
N ASP A 44 -0.91 3.75 5.25
CA ASP A 44 -1.70 4.73 6.00
C ASP A 44 -2.77 5.39 5.13
N ARG A 45 -2.40 5.72 3.88
CA ARG A 45 -3.33 6.30 2.93
C ARG A 45 -4.45 5.34 2.55
N LEU A 46 -4.12 4.07 2.30
CA LEU A 46 -5.12 3.05 1.99
C LEU A 46 -6.04 2.74 3.19
N LYS A 47 -5.50 2.69 4.41
CA LYS A 47 -6.31 2.55 5.63
C LYS A 47 -7.30 3.69 5.79
N LYS A 48 -6.86 4.93 5.53
CA LYS A 48 -7.74 6.11 5.55
C LYS A 48 -8.84 6.01 4.49
N GLU A 49 -8.50 5.69 3.24
CA GLU A 49 -9.48 5.55 2.18
C GLU A 49 -10.46 4.40 2.43
N ALA A 50 -9.99 3.27 2.98
CA ALA A 50 -10.84 2.14 3.34
C ALA A 50 -11.86 2.56 4.42
N LYS A 51 -11.42 3.29 5.44
CA LYS A 51 -12.31 3.82 6.49
C LYS A 51 -13.34 4.80 5.93
N GLU A 52 -12.93 5.74 5.07
CA GLU A 52 -13.83 6.72 4.44
C GLU A 52 -14.88 6.05 3.55
N LYS A 53 -14.53 4.93 2.92
CA LYS A 53 -15.43 4.14 2.07
C LYS A 53 -16.23 3.06 2.82
N GLY A 54 -16.08 2.96 4.15
CA GLY A 54 -16.76 1.95 4.96
C GLY A 54 -16.32 0.50 4.68
N LEU A 55 -15.08 0.33 4.22
CA LEU A 55 -14.52 -0.96 3.84
C LEU A 55 -13.81 -1.59 5.04
N ASN A 56 -14.12 -2.86 5.32
CA ASN A 56 -13.54 -3.58 6.44
C ASN A 56 -12.16 -4.14 6.08
N THR A 57 -11.16 -3.81 6.90
CA THR A 57 -9.83 -4.43 6.88
C THR A 57 -9.78 -5.55 7.92
N ALA A 58 -8.84 -6.49 7.79
CA ALA A 58 -8.69 -7.59 8.75
C ALA A 58 -8.39 -7.11 10.19
N ASP A 59 -7.84 -5.92 10.36
CA ASP A 59 -7.59 -5.29 11.68
C ASP A 59 -8.88 -4.88 12.41
N ASN A 60 -10.01 -4.76 11.69
CA ASN A 60 -11.30 -4.30 12.21
C ASN A 60 -12.44 -5.33 11.98
N ALA A 61 -12.10 -6.59 11.68
CA ALA A 61 -13.03 -7.67 11.38
C ALA A 61 -13.43 -8.48 12.62
#